data_AF-A0AAD5BTY8-F1
#
_entry.id   AF-A0AAD5BTY8-F1
#
_cell.length_a   1.000
_cell.length_b   1.000
_cell.length_c   1.000
_cell.angle_alpha   90.00
_cell.angle_beta   90.00
_cell.angle_gamma   90.00
#
_symmetry.space_group_name_H-M   'P 1'
#
loop_
_entity.id
_entity.type
_entity.pdbx_description
1 polymer ?
#
loop_
_entity_poly.entity_id
_entity_poly.type
_entity_poly.pdbx_seq_one_letter_code
_entity_poly.pdbx_strand_id
1 'polypeptide(L)' 'MGGGMEANKNKFIEDWGTVRENLEHNFRWTRRNLAIVGLFGVAIPYLVYKGTVREFDFVGVGHMQDEDNNRPYRKFLP' A
#
# COMPACT_ATOMS: atom_id res chain seq x y z
N MET A 1 26.95 -7.55 25.51
CA MET A 1 25.77 -6.66 25.32
C MET A 1 25.44 -6.10 26.70
N GLY A 2 25.41 -4.78 26.86
CA GLY A 2 25.32 -4.11 28.17
C GLY A 2 24.02 -4.45 28.90
N GLY A 3 24.11 -5.37 29.87
CA GLY A 3 23.04 -5.72 30.79
C GLY A 3 22.96 -4.68 31.90
N GLY A 4 21.80 -4.06 32.07
CA GLY A 4 21.61 -3.02 33.10
C GLY A 4 20.43 -2.08 32.87
N MET A 5 19.76 -2.14 31.72
CA MET A 5 18.51 -1.43 31.45
C MET A 5 17.38 -2.42 31.17
N GLU A 6 17.10 -3.31 32.13
CA GLU A 6 15.94 -4.20 32.02
C GLU A 6 14.68 -3.42 32.42
N ALA A 7 13.92 -2.98 31.43
CA ALA A 7 12.55 -2.53 31.68
C ALA A 7 11.77 -3.69 32.32
N ASN A 8 10.87 -3.37 33.27
CA ASN A 8 10.00 -4.39 33.88
C ASN A 8 9.20 -5.10 32.80
N LYS A 9 9.58 -6.35 32.49
CA LYS A 9 8.94 -7.15 31.44
C LYS A 9 7.49 -7.44 31.81
N ASN A 10 6.56 -6.99 30.99
CA ASN A 10 5.17 -7.35 31.11
C ASN A 10 4.89 -8.53 30.20
N LYS A 11 4.57 -9.69 30.78
CA LYS A 11 4.26 -10.92 30.05
C LYS A 11 3.27 -10.70 28.90
N PHE A 12 2.22 -9.90 29.12
CA PHE A 12 1.20 -9.66 28.08
C PHE A 12 1.74 -8.86 26.89
N ILE A 13 2.69 -7.96 27.12
CA ILE A 13 3.32 -7.15 26.07
C ILE A 13 4.32 -8.00 25.29
N GLU A 14 5.13 -8.80 26.00
CA GLU A 14 6.09 -9.71 25.38
C GLU A 14 5.39 -10.79 24.54
N ASP A 15 4.32 -11.41 25.07
CA ASP A 15 3.54 -12.41 24.35
C ASP A 15 2.85 -11.78 23.12
N TRP A 16 2.29 -10.57 23.25
CA TRP A 16 1.68 -9.87 22.12
C TRP A 16 2.69 -9.50 21.03
N GLY A 17 3.87 -8.99 21.41
CA GLY A 17 4.96 -8.70 20.48
C GLY A 17 5.42 -9.96 19.76
N THR A 18 5.65 -11.04 20.51
CA THR A 18 6.07 -12.35 19.98
C THR A 18 5.10 -12.88 18.94
N VAL A 19 3.79 -12.79 19.18
CA VAL A 19 2.77 -13.27 18.21
C VAL A 19 2.78 -12.43 16.92
N ARG A 20 3.02 -11.13 17.01
CA ARG A 20 3.06 -10.25 15.83
C ARG A 20 4.32 -10.43 14.99
N GLU A 21 5.45 -10.66 15.65
CA GLU A 21 6.71 -10.92 14.97
C GLU A 21 6.73 -12.29 14.27
N ASN A 22 5.90 -13.24 14.72
CA ASN A 22 5.82 -14.61 14.20
C ASN A 22 4.50 -14.89 13.46
N LEU A 23 3.87 -13.86 12.91
CA LEU A 23 2.55 -13.96 12.29
C LEU A 23 2.59 -14.83 11.02
N GLU A 24 3.73 -14.85 10.33
CA GLU A 24 4.00 -15.69 9.15
C GLU A 24 3.88 -17.18 9.43
N HIS A 25 4.25 -17.64 10.62
CA HIS A 25 4.14 -19.05 11.00
C HIS A 25 2.69 -19.50 11.21
N ASN A 26 1.82 -18.55 11.54
CA ASN A 26 0.40 -18.78 11.78
C ASN A 26 -0.47 -18.47 10.55
N PHE A 27 0.13 -17.93 9.49
CA PHE A 27 -0.60 -17.56 8.29
C PHE A 27 -1.10 -18.78 7.53
N ARG A 28 -2.33 -18.70 7.03
CA ARG A 28 -2.96 -19.78 6.23
C ARG A 28 -3.63 -19.21 4.99
N TRP A 29 -3.49 -19.92 3.88
CA TRP A 29 -4.21 -19.60 2.65
C TRP A 29 -5.68 -20.02 2.77
N THR A 30 -6.50 -19.08 3.20
CA THR A 30 -7.97 -19.22 3.20
C THR A 30 -8.56 -18.41 2.06
N ARG A 31 -9.80 -18.69 1.67
CA ARG A 31 -10.52 -17.90 0.64
C ARG A 31 -10.57 -16.42 1.00
N ARG A 32 -10.75 -16.10 2.29
CA ARG A 32 -10.72 -14.73 2.80
C ARG A 32 -9.35 -14.09 2.63
N ASN A 33 -8.27 -14.79 3.01
CA ASN A 33 -6.92 -14.24 2.92
C ASN A 33 -6.48 -14.07 1.46
N LEU A 34 -6.87 -15.00 0.57
CA LEU A 34 -6.66 -14.86 -0.87
C LEU A 34 -7.38 -13.64 -1.44
N ALA A 35 -8.63 -13.40 -1.04
CA ALA A 35 -9.37 -12.21 -1.47
C ALA A 35 -8.71 -10.91 -0.99
N ILE A 36 -8.22 -10.87 0.26
CA ILE A 36 -7.52 -9.71 0.82
C ILE A 36 -6.21 -9.46 0.07
N VAL A 37 -5.41 -10.50 -0.16
CA VAL A 37 -4.14 -10.40 -0.90
C VAL A 37 -4.40 -9.96 -2.35
N GLY A 38 -5.42 -10.50 -3.01
CA GLY A 38 -5.79 -10.08 -4.36
C GLY A 38 -6.26 -8.62 -4.42
N LEU A 39 -7.08 -8.18 -3.46
CA LEU A 39 -7.60 -6.82 -3.45
C LEU A 39 -6.49 -5.80 -3.16
N PHE A 40 -5.74 -5.98 -2.07
CA PHE A 40 -4.75 -5.00 -1.63
C PHE A 40 -3.39 -5.17 -2.30
N GLY A 41 -3.01 -6.40 -2.67
CA GLY A 41 -1.74 -6.69 -3.33
C GLY A 41 -1.77 -6.49 -4.84
N VAL A 42 -2.94 -6.59 -5.50
CA VAL A 42 -3.05 -6.50 -6.96
C VAL A 42 -4.04 -5.44 -7.41
N ALA A 43 -5.31 -5.56 -7.02
CA ALA A 43 -6.38 -4.75 -7.60
C ALA A 43 -6.20 -3.25 -7.27
N ILE A 44 -5.94 -2.90 -6.02
CA ILE A 44 -5.74 -1.50 -5.60
C ILE A 44 -4.50 -0.88 -6.28
N PRO A 45 -3.30 -1.47 -6.19
CA PRO A 45 -2.12 -0.92 -6.88
C PRO A 45 -2.32 -0.76 -8.39
N TYR A 46 -2.97 -1.74 -9.03
CA TYR A 46 -3.26 -1.68 -10.46
C TYR A 46 -4.23 -0.53 -10.81
N LEU A 47 -5.30 -0.37 -10.04
CA LEU A 47 -6.28 0.71 -10.24
C LEU A 47 -5.67 2.07 -9.97
N VAL A 48 -4.82 2.20 -8.95
CA VAL A 48 -4.07 3.44 -8.68
C VAL A 48 -3.15 3.76 -9.85
N TYR A 49 -2.33 2.80 -10.31
CA TYR A 49 -1.46 3.00 -11.47
C TYR A 49 -2.26 3.41 -12.70
N LYS A 50 -3.34 2.68 -13.04
CA LYS A 50 -4.20 3.02 -14.18
C LYS A 50 -4.89 4.36 -14.03
N GLY A 51 -5.33 4.74 -12.83
CA GLY A 51 -5.97 6.02 -12.55
C GLY A 51 -5.00 7.17 -12.74
N THR A 52 -3.85 7.09 -12.07
CA THR A 52 -2.76 8.05 -12.16
C THR A 52 -2.23 8.15 -13.60
N VAL A 53 -1.86 7.06 -14.26
CA VAL A 53 -1.39 7.12 -15.65
C VAL A 53 -2.45 7.65 -16.61
N ARG A 54 -3.75 7.38 -16.41
CA ARG A 54 -4.80 8.02 -17.22
C ARG A 54 -4.88 9.53 -16.98
N GLU A 55 -4.60 9.98 -15.78
CA GLU A 55 -4.54 11.40 -15.43
C GLU A 55 -3.28 12.09 -16.04
N PHE A 56 -2.16 11.35 -16.19
CA PHE A 56 -0.87 11.90 -16.61
C PHE A 56 -0.45 11.63 -18.08
N ASP A 57 -0.94 10.57 -18.74
CA ASP A 57 -0.25 9.95 -19.90
C ASP A 57 -1.12 9.84 -21.19
N PHE A 58 -2.42 10.17 -21.17
CA PHE A 58 -3.21 10.06 -22.41
C PHE A 58 -2.91 11.23 -23.38
N VAL A 59 -2.13 10.88 -24.41
CA VAL A 59 -1.75 11.63 -25.62
C VAL A 59 -2.96 12.03 -26.51
N GLY A 60 -4.09 12.43 -25.92
CA GLY A 60 -5.27 12.91 -26.65
C GLY A 60 -6.40 13.49 -25.80
N VAL A 61 -6.33 13.39 -24.48
CA VAL A 61 -7.24 13.94 -23.47
C VAL A 61 -6.34 14.21 -22.28
N GLY A 62 -5.56 15.29 -22.35
CA GLY A 62 -4.71 15.62 -21.23
C GLY A 62 -5.53 16.24 -20.16
N HIS A 63 -5.19 15.87 -18.93
CA HIS A 63 -5.53 16.63 -17.76
C HIS A 63 -7.03 16.94 -17.75
N MET A 64 -7.85 16.01 -17.27
CA MET A 64 -9.22 16.35 -16.85
C MET A 64 -9.19 17.64 -16.00
N GLN A 65 -8.13 17.84 -15.21
CA GLN A 65 -7.86 19.10 -14.51
C GLN A 65 -7.55 20.33 -15.38
N ASP A 66 -6.89 20.21 -16.54
CA ASP A 66 -6.66 21.32 -17.46
C ASP A 66 -7.87 21.54 -18.39
N GLU A 67 -8.62 20.49 -18.75
CA GLU A 67 -9.93 20.61 -19.42
C GLU A 67 -10.94 21.32 -18.51
N ASP A 68 -11.07 20.89 -17.25
CA ASP A 68 -11.93 21.52 -16.25
C ASP A 68 -11.49 22.96 -15.91
N ASN A 69 -10.19 23.26 -15.97
CA ASN A 69 -9.63 24.60 -15.70
C ASN A 69 -9.35 25.43 -16.97
N ASN A 70 -9.76 24.96 -18.14
CA ASN A 70 -9.62 25.64 -19.43
C ASN A 70 -8.17 26.07 -19.76
N ARG A 71 -7.17 25.22 -19.42
CA ARG A 71 -5.74 25.49 -19.61
C ARG A 71 -5.21 24.75 -20.85
N PRO A 72 -4.23 25.34 -21.58
CA PRO A 72 -3.66 24.70 -22.75
C PRO A 72 -2.86 23.45 -22.37
N TYR A 73 -3.10 22.35 -23.09
CA TYR A 73 -2.46 21.05 -22.92
C TYR A 73 -0.93 21.18 -22.95
N ARG A 74 -0.26 20.69 -21.89
CA ARG A 74 1.21 20.59 -21.84
C ARG A 74 1.61 19.13 -21.77
N LYS A 75 2.35 18.65 -22.75
CA LYS A 75 2.98 17.32 -22.67
C LYS A 75 3.99 17.33 -21.53
N PHE A 76 3.86 16.39 -20.59
CA PHE A 76 4.81 16.22 -19.50
C PHE A 76 6.11 15.51 -19.94
N LEU A 77 6.18 15.03 -21.18
CA LEU A 77 7.37 14.42 -21.78
C LEU A 77 7.60 14.99 -23.20
N PRO A 78 8.86 15.14 -23.64
CA PRO A 78 9.22 15.64 -24.97
C PRO A 78 8.70 14.75 -26.12
#